data_AF-A0A963I652-F1
#
_entry.id   AF-A0A963I652-F1
#
_cell.length_a   1.000
_cell.length_b   1.000
_cell.length_c   1.000
_cell.angle_alpha   90.00
_cell.angle_beta   90.00
_cell.angle_gamma   90.00
#
_symmetry.space_group_name_H-M   'P 1'
#
loop_
_entity.id
_entity.type
_entity.pdbx_description
1 polymer ?
#
loop_
_entity_poly.entity_id
_entity_poly.type
_entity_poly.pdbx_seq_one_letter_code
_entity_poly.pdbx_strand_id
1 'polypeptide(L)'
;MAGPSKPRLSMLDLVGVRQGASHADAIALAVRTARHVERLGFTRYWLAEHHNMPGIASSATAVLIGHIAAATRTIRVGSGGIMLPNHAPLTVAEAFGTLAAIYPGRIDLGLGRAPGTDQQTMRLLRRNRVETEAD
;
A
#
# COMPACT_ATOMS: atom_id res chain seq x y z
N MET A 1 38.10 5.43 12.21
CA MET A 1 37.17 5.33 11.05
C MET A 1 35.90 4.65 11.54
N ALA A 2 34.73 5.29 11.42
CA ALA A 2 33.47 4.62 11.72
C ALA A 2 33.24 3.50 10.69
N GLY A 3 32.90 2.30 11.14
CA GLY A 3 32.58 1.18 10.25
C GLY A 3 31.36 1.49 9.37
N PRO A 4 31.12 0.71 8.31
CA PRO A 4 30.00 0.95 7.40
C PRO A 4 28.68 0.94 8.17
N SER A 5 27.84 1.96 7.94
CA SER A 5 26.52 2.04 8.55
C SER A 5 25.64 0.88 8.05
N LYS A 6 25.02 0.15 8.98
CA LYS A 6 24.08 -0.92 8.61
C LYS A 6 22.91 -0.34 7.79
N PRO A 7 22.49 -1.00 6.70
CA PRO A 7 21.36 -0.53 5.90
C PRO A 7 20.07 -0.55 6.72
N ARG A 8 19.18 0.41 6.46
CA ARG A 8 17.84 0.41 7.06
C ARG A 8 16.97 -0.62 6.35
N LEU A 9 16.19 -1.39 7.12
CA LEU A 9 15.27 -2.39 6.58
C LEU A 9 13.84 -1.85 6.54
N SER A 10 13.07 -2.28 5.55
CA SER A 10 11.65 -1.96 5.33
C SER A 10 10.93 -3.17 4.77
N MET A 11 9.60 -3.19 4.86
CA MET A 11 8.75 -4.28 4.39
C MET A 11 7.86 -3.79 3.23
N LEU A 12 7.71 -4.61 2.19
CA LEU A 12 6.67 -4.49 1.18
C LEU A 12 5.78 -5.73 1.28
N ASP A 13 4.51 -5.53 1.61
CA ASP A 13 3.54 -6.60 1.81
C ASP A 13 2.48 -6.57 0.71
N LEU A 14 2.24 -7.72 0.09
CA LEU A 14 1.16 -7.91 -0.87
C LEU A 14 -0.16 -8.18 -0.16
N VAL A 15 -0.15 -8.60 1.10
CA VAL A 15 -1.32 -9.07 1.85
C VAL A 15 -1.86 -10.35 1.23
N GLY A 16 -0.96 -11.32 1.08
CA GLY A 16 -1.25 -12.60 0.44
C GLY A 16 -2.25 -13.44 1.22
N VAL A 17 -3.28 -13.93 0.52
CA VAL A 17 -4.26 -14.89 1.05
C VAL A 17 -3.68 -16.29 0.92
N ARG A 18 -3.46 -16.96 2.06
CA ARG A 18 -2.93 -18.33 2.09
C ARG A 18 -4.00 -19.32 1.65
N GLN A 19 -3.56 -20.48 1.14
CA GLN A 19 -4.47 -21.57 0.80
C GLN A 19 -5.33 -21.96 2.00
N GLY A 20 -6.65 -22.02 1.79
CA GLY A 20 -7.63 -22.33 2.84
C GLY A 20 -7.93 -21.19 3.81
N ALA A 21 -7.30 -20.02 3.66
CA ALA A 21 -7.55 -18.86 4.51
C ALA A 21 -8.49 -17.85 3.82
N SER A 22 -9.11 -16.99 4.62
CA SER A 22 -9.94 -15.89 4.15
C SER A 22 -9.13 -14.60 3.93
N HIS A 23 -9.74 -13.60 3.27
CA HIS A 23 -9.17 -12.25 3.19
C HIS A 23 -9.03 -11.60 4.58
N ALA A 24 -9.97 -11.90 5.50
CA ALA A 24 -9.90 -11.40 6.87
C ALA A 24 -8.66 -11.96 7.60
N ASP A 25 -8.32 -13.23 7.37
CA ASP A 25 -7.12 -13.84 7.95
C ASP A 25 -5.83 -13.18 7.42
N ALA A 26 -5.79 -12.87 6.12
CA ALA A 26 -4.67 -12.19 5.49
C ALA A 26 -4.47 -10.76 6.04
N ILE A 27 -5.56 -10.00 6.18
CA ILE A 27 -5.53 -8.65 6.76
C ILE A 27 -5.10 -8.69 8.24
N ALA A 28 -5.64 -9.63 9.02
CA ALA A 28 -5.25 -9.81 10.42
C ALA A 28 -3.77 -10.20 10.54
N LEU A 29 -3.26 -11.02 9.62
CA LEU A 29 -1.84 -11.37 9.55
C LEU A 29 -0.99 -10.14 9.22
N ALA A 30 -1.37 -9.32 8.24
CA ALA A 30 -0.67 -8.08 7.90
C ALA A 30 -0.52 -7.14 9.10
N VAL A 31 -1.58 -6.96 9.90
CA VAL A 31 -1.52 -6.18 11.15
C VAL A 31 -0.53 -6.77 12.15
N ARG A 32 -0.54 -8.10 12.35
CA ARG A 32 0.42 -8.77 13.24
C ARG A 32 1.86 -8.60 12.73
N THR A 33 2.07 -8.73 11.42
CA THR A 33 3.37 -8.55 10.76
C THR A 33 3.86 -7.12 10.94
N ALA A 34 3.03 -6.11 10.66
CA ALA A 34 3.38 -4.70 10.80
C ALA A 34 3.82 -4.36 12.24
N ARG A 35 3.05 -4.81 13.25
CA ARG A 35 3.43 -4.68 14.67
C ARG A 35 4.73 -5.39 14.99
N HIS A 36 4.96 -6.57 14.41
CA HIS A 36 6.16 -7.35 14.66
C HIS A 36 7.41 -6.67 14.10
N VAL A 37 7.38 -6.26 12.83
CA VAL A 37 8.53 -5.61 12.20
C VAL A 37 8.80 -4.22 12.78
N GLU A 38 7.77 -3.52 13.27
CA GLU A 38 7.94 -2.30 14.07
C GLU A 38 8.79 -2.56 15.32
N ARG A 39 8.49 -3.64 16.09
CA ARG A 39 9.31 -4.02 17.26
C ARG A 39 10.75 -4.39 16.89
N LEU A 40 10.97 -4.85 15.66
CA LEU A 40 12.31 -5.15 15.13
C LEU A 40 13.04 -3.91 14.59
N GLY A 41 12.42 -2.73 14.60
CA GLY A 41 13.04 -1.49 14.15
C GLY A 41 13.02 -1.26 12.64
N PHE A 42 12.10 -1.91 11.90
CA PHE A 42 11.91 -1.60 10.48
C PHE A 42 11.46 -0.16 10.29
N THR A 43 11.94 0.49 9.22
CA THR A 43 11.67 1.91 8.97
C THR A 43 10.28 2.15 8.36
N ARG A 44 9.85 1.25 7.46
CA ARG A 44 8.60 1.39 6.70
C ARG A 44 7.91 0.05 6.51
N TYR A 45 6.59 0.07 6.45
CA TYR A 45 5.74 -1.04 6.04
C TYR A 45 4.83 -0.56 4.91
N TRP A 46 5.11 -1.00 3.70
CA TRP A 46 4.37 -0.62 2.50
C TRP A 46 3.45 -1.73 2.05
N LEU A 47 2.31 -1.31 1.48
CA LEU A 47 1.30 -2.18 0.89
C LEU A 47 1.33 -2.01 -0.62
N ALA A 48 1.34 -3.13 -1.36
CA ALA A 48 1.16 -3.11 -2.80
C ALA A 48 -0.33 -3.03 -3.16
N GLU A 49 -0.69 -2.37 -4.27
CA GLU A 49 -2.06 -2.35 -4.80
C GLU A 49 -2.23 -3.43 -5.89
N HIS A 50 -3.21 -4.32 -5.72
CA HIS A 50 -3.60 -5.30 -6.75
C HIS A 50 -5.11 -5.45 -6.82
N HIS A 51 -5.66 -5.63 -8.03
CA HIS A 51 -7.09 -5.86 -8.25
C HIS A 51 -7.35 -7.18 -8.98
N ASN A 52 -8.51 -7.76 -8.72
CA ASN A 52 -8.97 -9.01 -9.35
C ASN A 52 -7.98 -10.19 -9.20
N MET A 53 -7.29 -10.26 -8.05
CA MET A 53 -6.37 -11.34 -7.72
C MET A 53 -6.84 -12.00 -6.42
N PRO A 54 -7.54 -13.15 -6.46
CA PRO A 54 -8.10 -13.79 -5.26
C PRO A 54 -7.07 -14.12 -4.16
N GLY A 55 -5.81 -14.27 -4.54
CA GLY A 55 -4.69 -14.50 -3.63
C GLY A 55 -4.15 -13.24 -2.93
N ILE A 56 -4.74 -12.06 -3.15
CA ILE A 56 -4.20 -10.77 -2.69
C ILE A 56 -5.33 -9.89 -2.13
N ALA A 57 -5.21 -9.46 -0.86
CA ALA A 57 -6.25 -8.72 -0.14
C ALA A 57 -5.93 -7.22 0.05
N SER A 58 -5.31 -6.57 -0.94
CA SER A 58 -4.76 -5.20 -0.82
C SER A 58 -5.29 -4.18 -1.85
N SER A 59 -6.41 -4.46 -2.53
CA SER A 59 -7.01 -3.59 -3.56
C SER A 59 -7.44 -2.21 -3.03
N ALA A 60 -8.05 -2.16 -1.83
CA ALA A 60 -8.43 -0.91 -1.16
C ALA A 60 -7.25 -0.34 -0.34
N THR A 61 -6.13 -0.06 -1.01
CA THR A 61 -4.83 0.19 -0.36
C THR A 61 -4.86 1.32 0.67
N ALA A 62 -5.51 2.46 0.38
CA ALA A 62 -5.60 3.58 1.33
C ALA A 62 -6.34 3.20 2.63
N VAL A 63 -7.41 2.40 2.54
CA VAL A 63 -8.15 1.90 3.70
C VAL A 63 -7.24 1.01 4.56
N LEU A 64 -6.50 0.11 3.92
CA LEU A 64 -5.62 -0.81 4.62
C LEU A 64 -4.40 -0.11 5.25
N ILE A 65 -3.86 0.92 4.59
CA ILE A 65 -2.85 1.81 5.19
C ILE A 65 -3.38 2.42 6.49
N GLY A 66 -4.59 2.98 6.47
CA GLY A 66 -5.22 3.55 7.66
C GLY A 66 -5.40 2.52 8.77
N HIS A 67 -5.85 1.31 8.43
CA HIS A 67 -6.03 0.22 9.38
C HIS A 67 -4.70 -0.21 10.04
N ILE A 68 -3.62 -0.33 9.27
CA ILE A 68 -2.30 -0.71 9.79
C ILE A 68 -1.65 0.43 10.58
N ALA A 69 -1.79 1.68 10.12
CA ALA A 69 -1.29 2.86 10.81
C ALA A 69 -1.94 3.01 12.21
N ALA A 70 -3.24 2.75 12.33
CA ALA A 70 -3.95 2.71 13.61
C ALA A 70 -3.44 1.60 14.56
N ALA A 71 -2.97 0.49 14.00
CA ALA A 71 -2.53 -0.67 14.76
C ALA A 71 -1.05 -0.61 15.18
N THR A 72 -0.29 0.38 14.71
CA THR A 72 1.15 0.59 14.93
C THR A 72 1.42 1.98 15.52
N ARG A 73 2.62 2.23 16.04
CA ARG A 73 2.92 3.46 16.80
C ARG A 73 3.95 4.38 16.14
N THR A 74 5.01 3.83 15.59
CA THR A 74 6.21 4.58 15.15
C THR A 74 6.63 4.25 13.73
N ILE A 75 6.37 3.03 13.23
CA ILE A 75 6.73 2.68 11.86
C ILE A 75 5.96 3.55 10.86
N ARG A 76 6.61 3.94 9.75
CA ARG A 76 5.91 4.57 8.63
C ARG A 76 5.09 3.54 7.88
N VAL A 77 3.89 3.90 7.46
CA VAL A 77 2.98 3.03 6.72
C VAL A 77 2.59 3.73 5.43
N GLY A 78 2.52 3.00 4.32
CA GLY A 78 2.17 3.63 3.05
C GLY A 78 2.00 2.67 1.90
N SER A 79 1.99 3.22 0.69
CA SER A 79 1.87 2.44 -0.54
C SER A 79 3.24 2.18 -1.17
N GLY A 80 3.40 0.98 -1.74
CA GLY A 80 4.56 0.62 -2.56
C GLY A 80 4.17 -0.04 -3.89
N GLY A 81 3.28 0.50 -4.72
CA GLY A 81 2.69 1.85 -4.72
C GLY A 81 1.18 1.84 -5.03
N ILE A 82 0.56 3.01 -5.00
CA ILE A 82 -0.77 3.23 -5.60
C ILE A 82 -0.59 3.15 -7.11
N MET A 83 -1.38 2.33 -7.79
CA MET A 83 -1.33 2.24 -9.25
C MET A 83 -2.05 3.46 -9.84
N LEU A 84 -1.39 4.62 -9.79
CA LEU A 84 -1.95 5.93 -10.12
C LEU A 84 -2.74 5.96 -11.43
N PRO A 85 -2.35 5.23 -12.51
CA PRO A 85 -3.16 5.17 -13.71
C PRO A 85 -4.60 4.65 -13.54
N ASN A 86 -4.94 4.02 -12.42
CA ASN A 86 -6.27 3.50 -12.12
C ASN A 86 -7.14 4.48 -11.32
N HIS A 87 -6.61 5.61 -10.87
CA HIS A 87 -7.27 6.53 -9.95
C HIS A 87 -7.26 7.96 -10.47
N ALA A 88 -8.26 8.75 -10.10
CA ALA A 88 -8.17 10.19 -10.25
C ALA A 88 -7.10 10.73 -9.27
N PRO A 89 -6.11 11.53 -9.74
CA PRO A 89 -5.06 12.04 -8.87
C PRO A 89 -5.57 12.83 -7.65
N LEU A 90 -6.68 13.56 -7.80
CA LEU A 90 -7.32 14.30 -6.70
C LEU A 90 -7.80 13.36 -5.59
N THR A 91 -8.46 12.25 -5.93
CA THR A 91 -8.92 11.26 -4.94
C THR A 91 -7.75 10.63 -4.18
N VAL A 92 -6.62 10.38 -4.86
CA VAL A 92 -5.39 9.91 -4.20
C VAL A 92 -4.87 10.97 -3.24
N ALA A 93 -4.82 12.24 -3.66
CA ALA A 93 -4.35 13.35 -2.84
C ALA A 93 -5.24 13.55 -1.59
N GLU A 94 -6.57 13.51 -1.73
CA GLU A 94 -7.51 13.64 -0.62
C GLU A 94 -7.38 12.49 0.38
N ALA A 95 -7.28 11.24 -0.11
CA ALA A 95 -7.12 10.07 0.76
C ALA A 95 -5.81 10.11 1.55
N PHE A 96 -4.68 10.37 0.88
CA PHE A 96 -3.37 10.41 1.54
C PHE A 96 -3.17 11.68 2.38
N GLY A 97 -3.74 12.81 1.98
CA GLY A 97 -3.78 14.02 2.80
C GLY A 97 -4.57 13.80 4.10
N THR A 98 -5.73 13.13 4.01
CA THR A 98 -6.52 12.73 5.19
C THR A 98 -5.73 11.77 6.09
N LEU A 99 -5.11 10.73 5.53
CA LEU A 99 -4.26 9.81 6.29
C LEU A 99 -3.08 10.54 6.96
N ALA A 100 -2.44 11.47 6.27
CA ALA A 100 -1.33 12.25 6.82
C ALA A 100 -1.78 13.17 7.96
N ALA A 101 -3.01 13.70 7.91
CA ALA A 101 -3.61 14.47 9.00
C ALA A 101 -3.93 13.59 10.22
N ILE A 102 -4.44 12.36 10.01
CA ILE A 102 -4.74 11.41 11.09
C ILE A 102 -3.44 10.84 11.71
N TYR A 103 -2.40 10.62 10.90
CA TYR A 103 -1.14 10.02 11.32
C TYR A 103 0.07 10.91 10.94
N PRO A 104 0.27 12.05 11.61
CA PRO A 104 1.31 13.02 11.25
C PRO A 104 2.71 12.40 11.19
N GLY A 105 3.43 12.65 10.10
CA GLY A 105 4.80 12.19 9.90
C GLY A 105 4.97 10.68 9.67
N ARG A 106 3.88 9.91 9.53
CA ARG A 106 3.93 8.45 9.41
C ARG A 106 3.46 7.89 8.07
N ILE A 107 2.89 8.71 7.19
CA ILE A 107 2.32 8.22 5.92
C ILE A 107 3.30 8.40 4.75
N ASP A 108 3.49 7.34 3.96
CA ASP A 108 4.20 7.34 2.68
C ASP A 108 3.22 7.19 1.51
N LEU A 109 3.34 8.02 0.47
CA LEU A 109 2.66 7.83 -0.82
C LEU A 109 3.66 7.39 -1.88
N GLY A 110 3.80 6.08 -2.08
CA GLY A 110 4.49 5.52 -3.24
C GLY A 110 3.54 5.43 -4.43
N LEU A 111 4.03 5.76 -5.63
CA LEU A 111 3.26 5.73 -6.88
C LEU A 111 3.81 4.64 -7.81
N GLY A 112 2.92 3.83 -8.38
CA GLY A 112 3.22 2.82 -9.36
C GLY A 112 2.71 3.18 -10.74
N ARG A 113 3.41 2.71 -11.77
CA ARG A 113 3.08 2.91 -13.20
C ARG A 113 2.36 1.73 -13.84
N ALA A 114 2.48 0.54 -13.23
CA ALA A 114 1.83 -0.66 -13.71
C ALA A 114 0.32 -0.60 -13.47
N PRO A 115 -0.50 -1.39 -14.19
CA PRO A 115 -1.93 -1.45 -13.92
C PRO A 115 -2.28 -2.20 -12.62
N GLY A 116 -1.39 -3.07 -12.11
CA GLY A 116 -1.65 -3.87 -10.90
C GLY A 116 -2.83 -4.83 -11.02
N THR A 117 -3.26 -5.17 -12.24
CA THR A 117 -4.42 -6.02 -12.51
C THR A 117 -4.41 -6.52 -13.96
N ASP A 118 -5.38 -7.35 -14.33
CA ASP A 118 -5.60 -7.81 -15.70
C ASP A 118 -6.18 -6.69 -16.61
N GLN A 119 -6.13 -6.88 -17.92
CA GLN A 119 -6.55 -5.87 -18.90
C GLN A 119 -8.04 -5.50 -18.80
N GLN A 120 -8.91 -6.47 -18.50
CA GLN A 120 -10.34 -6.21 -18.42
C GLN A 120 -10.66 -5.37 -17.17
N THR A 121 -10.09 -5.74 -16.03
CA THR A 121 -10.23 -4.97 -14.79
C THR A 121 -9.62 -3.57 -14.92
N MET A 122 -8.46 -3.44 -15.57
CA MET A 122 -7.84 -2.14 -15.83
C MET A 122 -8.79 -1.20 -16.58
N ARG A 123 -9.45 -1.67 -17.65
CA ARG A 123 -10.41 -0.85 -18.42
C ARG A 123 -11.61 -0.40 -17.59
N LEU A 124 -12.08 -1.25 -16.66
CA LEU A 124 -13.18 -0.91 -15.77
C LEU A 124 -12.80 0.11 -14.70
N LEU A 125 -11.53 0.13 -14.26
CA LEU A 125 -11.00 1.14 -13.34
C LEU A 125 -10.74 2.47 -14.05
N ARG A 126 -10.23 2.44 -15.28
CA ARG A 126 -9.81 3.63 -16.07
C ARG A 126 -10.93 4.33 -16.83
N ARG A 127 -12.09 4.56 -16.19
CA ARG A 127 -13.31 4.98 -16.90
C ARG A 127 -13.21 6.29 -17.71
N ASN A 128 -12.27 7.20 -17.44
CA ASN A 128 -12.26 8.54 -18.04
C ASN A 128 -10.87 9.12 -18.42
N ARG A 129 -9.86 8.31 -18.78
CA ARG A 129 -8.65 8.92 -19.39
C ARG A 129 -9.00 9.34 -20.81
N VAL A 130 -9.22 10.63 -21.02
CA VAL A 130 -9.09 11.22 -22.36
C VAL A 130 -7.60 11.16 -22.67
N GLU A 131 -7.17 10.16 -23.43
CA GLU A 131 -5.83 10.14 -24.00
C GLU A 131 -5.74 11.33 -24.97
N THR A 132 -4.78 12.21 -24.74
CA THR A 132 -4.43 13.26 -25.71
C THR A 132 -3.14 12.85 -26.39
N GLU A 133 -2.88 13.34 -27.61
CA GLU A 133 -1.74 12.94 -28.47
C GLU A 133 -0.34 13.11 -27.83
N ALA A 134 -0.26 13.66 -26.61
CA ALA A 134 0.97 13.85 -25.84
C ALA A 134 1.26 12.76 -24.78
N ASP A 135 0.40 11.73 -24.66
CA ASP A 135 0.58 10.61 -23.73
C ASP A 135 1.44 9.44 -24.28
#